data_AF-A0A357YLQ7-F1
#
_entry.id   AF-A0A357YLQ7-F1
#
_cell.length_a   1.000
_cell.length_b   1.000
_cell.length_c   1.000
_cell.angle_alpha   90.00
_cell.angle_beta   90.00
_cell.angle_gamma   90.00
#
_symmetry.space_group_name_H-M   'P 1'
#
loop_
_entity.id
_entity.type
_entity.pdbx_description
1 polymer ?
#
loop_
_entity_poly.entity_id
_entity_poly.type
_entity_poly.pdbx_seq_one_letter_code
_entity_poly.pdbx_strand_id
1 'polypeptide(L)'
;MKQAISRIYNKIALTSPKVEVLLRKMYWHNIDTLSTLSPYNNNRINRSGELHFEDVLDFLSKNGVGEGSNMVVHSSYGNLKPISLTPKDIVQKLIEFIGENGTLAMPVIRRFEEDTLSLKDHLEDKIKEIECTYDLKKTKVTSGILGATLMRLPGSVTSKFPLNPLTAFGPLADPMMHNNLEGELPSAHGPNSSWKFCADRDAWVVYLGVDFGHHLTMQQVAAECNSNWDIEDFYVERKFKIIDETTSISKVVKERRLKWTMFLAEKNVRKELLKEGIVKKTNINDAPACVLKASELIEFYNNHKEKYYPYYV
;
A
#
# COMPACT_ATOMS: atom_id res chain seq x y z
N MET A 1 24.94 -16.32 3.97
CA MET A 1 25.32 -14.98 4.47
C MET A 1 24.13 -14.01 4.57
N LYS A 2 23.43 -13.66 3.46
CA LYS A 2 22.30 -12.68 3.49
C LYS A 2 21.16 -13.03 4.46
N GLN A 3 20.73 -14.30 4.53
CA GLN A 3 19.68 -14.73 5.47
C GLN A 3 20.10 -14.61 6.94
N ALA A 4 21.37 -14.90 7.25
CA ALA A 4 21.89 -14.77 8.61
C ALA A 4 21.95 -13.29 9.04
N ILE A 5 22.43 -12.41 8.15
CA ILE A 5 22.43 -10.96 8.35
C ILE A 5 21.00 -10.44 8.57
N SER A 6 20.05 -10.86 7.73
CA SER A 6 18.64 -10.48 7.87
C SER A 6 18.05 -10.94 9.22
N ARG A 7 18.35 -12.16 9.67
CA ARG A 7 17.91 -12.65 11.00
C ARG A 7 18.50 -11.83 12.15
N ILE A 8 19.80 -11.53 12.10
CA ILE A 8 20.48 -10.70 13.10
C ILE A 8 19.87 -9.29 13.12
N TYR A 9 19.74 -8.66 11.95
CA TYR A 9 19.09 -7.36 11.77
C TYR A 9 17.69 -7.35 12.38
N ASN A 10 16.84 -8.33 12.04
CA ASN A 10 15.49 -8.43 12.58
C ASN A 10 15.50 -8.53 14.11
N LYS A 11 16.39 -9.33 14.69
CA LYS A 11 16.48 -9.48 16.15
C LYS A 11 16.86 -8.17 16.83
N ILE A 12 17.80 -7.42 16.26
CA ILE A 12 18.25 -6.13 16.80
C ILE A 12 17.17 -5.06 16.61
N ALA A 13 16.59 -4.93 15.41
CA ALA A 13 15.57 -3.93 15.12
C ALA A 13 14.32 -4.08 16.00
N LEU A 14 13.92 -5.31 16.34
CA LEU A 14 12.75 -5.59 17.18
C LEU A 14 12.95 -5.36 18.70
N THR A 15 14.15 -4.90 19.11
CA THR A 15 14.42 -4.55 20.51
C THR A 15 13.70 -3.27 20.93
N SER A 16 13.71 -2.24 20.07
CA SER A 16 12.93 -1.02 20.24
C SER A 16 12.78 -0.26 18.91
N PRO A 17 11.73 0.58 18.78
CA PRO A 17 11.55 1.43 17.60
C PRO A 17 12.73 2.38 17.32
N LYS A 18 13.33 2.96 18.37
CA LYS A 18 14.50 3.86 18.25
C LYS A 18 15.73 3.12 17.69
N VAL A 19 15.94 1.87 18.09
CA VAL A 19 17.02 1.02 17.55
C VAL A 19 16.77 0.71 16.07
N GLU A 20 15.53 0.38 15.69
CA GLU A 20 15.18 0.19 14.28
C GLU A 20 15.48 1.45 13.45
N VAL A 21 15.07 2.62 13.91
CA VAL A 21 15.32 3.89 13.21
C VAL A 21 16.82 4.20 13.10
N LEU A 22 17.60 3.93 14.14
CA LEU A 22 19.06 4.06 14.08
C LEU A 22 19.66 3.19 12.97
N LEU A 23 19.28 1.91 12.91
CA LEU A 23 19.75 0.98 11.88
C LEU A 23 19.32 1.40 10.48
N ARG A 24 18.09 1.91 10.34
CA ARG A 24 17.57 2.39 9.05
C ARG A 24 18.28 3.66 8.61
N LYS A 25 18.55 4.61 9.52
CA LYS A 25 19.43 5.76 9.24
C LYS A 25 20.80 5.28 8.75
N MET A 26 21.46 4.35 9.46
CA MET A 26 22.75 3.81 9.01
C MET A 26 22.68 3.21 7.59
N TYR A 27 21.62 2.45 7.29
CA TYR A 27 21.39 1.89 5.96
C TYR A 27 21.25 2.97 4.89
N TRP A 28 20.35 3.93 5.09
CA TRP A 28 20.03 4.96 4.09
C TRP A 28 21.16 5.95 3.85
N HIS A 29 21.98 6.28 4.86
CA HIS A 29 23.17 7.11 4.68
C HIS A 29 24.27 6.39 3.87
N ASN A 30 24.22 5.06 3.77
CA ASN A 30 25.19 4.23 3.08
C ASN A 30 24.52 3.42 1.94
N ILE A 31 23.47 3.97 1.33
CA ILE A 31 22.64 3.24 0.35
C ILE A 31 23.45 2.74 -0.85
N ASP A 32 24.45 3.50 -1.30
CA ASP A 32 25.30 3.15 -2.44
C ASP A 32 26.08 1.85 -2.20
N THR A 33 26.52 1.59 -0.97
CA THR A 33 27.26 0.37 -0.59
C THR A 33 26.35 -0.74 -0.10
N LEU A 34 25.26 -0.40 0.60
CA LEU A 34 24.40 -1.38 1.29
C LEU A 34 23.15 -1.80 0.49
N SER A 35 22.86 -1.18 -0.66
CA SER A 35 21.70 -1.53 -1.51
C SER A 35 21.59 -3.03 -1.81
N THR A 36 22.72 -3.72 -2.00
CA THR A 36 22.79 -5.16 -2.28
C THR A 36 22.40 -6.06 -1.09
N LEU A 37 22.43 -5.49 0.13
CA LEU A 37 22.02 -6.10 1.39
C LEU A 37 20.56 -5.77 1.75
N SER A 38 19.84 -5.04 0.90
CA SER A 38 18.42 -4.78 1.12
C SER A 38 17.70 -6.09 1.41
N PRO A 39 17.03 -6.21 2.57
CA PRO A 39 16.31 -7.42 2.93
C PRO A 39 15.11 -7.67 2.01
N TYR A 40 14.76 -6.71 1.13
CA TYR A 40 13.59 -6.72 0.25
C TYR A 40 13.89 -7.17 -1.18
N ASN A 41 15.16 -7.43 -1.52
CA ASN A 41 15.56 -7.81 -2.88
C ASN A 41 15.10 -9.22 -3.31
N ASN A 42 14.51 -10.02 -2.41
CA ASN A 42 13.97 -11.33 -2.79
C ASN A 42 12.78 -11.73 -1.91
N ASN A 43 11.58 -11.25 -2.30
CA ASN A 43 10.31 -11.56 -1.62
C ASN A 43 9.59 -12.80 -2.20
N ARG A 44 10.26 -13.56 -3.08
CA ARG A 44 9.70 -14.81 -3.61
C ARG A 44 9.70 -15.87 -2.52
N ILE A 45 8.55 -16.49 -2.33
CA ILE A 45 8.35 -17.57 -1.38
C ILE A 45 8.52 -18.89 -2.12
N ASN A 46 9.40 -19.77 -1.63
CA ASN A 46 9.46 -21.15 -2.09
C ASN A 46 8.31 -21.91 -1.46
N ARG A 47 7.43 -22.50 -2.28
CA ARG A 47 6.26 -23.22 -1.79
C ARG A 47 6.39 -24.72 -1.95
N SER A 48 5.79 -25.44 -1.01
CA SER A 48 5.80 -26.89 -0.91
C SER A 48 4.61 -27.58 -1.61
N GLY A 49 3.46 -26.89 -1.77
CA GLY A 49 2.23 -27.47 -2.36
C GLY A 49 1.36 -26.47 -3.13
N GLU A 50 0.31 -26.95 -3.79
CA GLU A 50 -0.72 -26.13 -4.47
C GLU A 50 -1.56 -25.33 -3.45
N LEU A 51 -2.00 -24.13 -3.83
CA LEU A 51 -2.87 -23.30 -3.00
C LEU A 51 -4.28 -23.39 -3.53
N HIS A 52 -5.22 -23.81 -2.69
CA HIS A 52 -6.65 -23.74 -2.98
C HIS A 52 -7.13 -22.35 -2.56
N PHE A 53 -7.80 -21.64 -3.48
CA PHE A 53 -8.20 -20.26 -3.21
C PHE A 53 -9.37 -20.18 -2.23
N GLU A 54 -10.11 -21.27 -2.10
CA GLU A 54 -11.19 -21.47 -1.13
C GLU A 54 -10.66 -21.33 0.30
N ASP A 55 -9.45 -21.80 0.60
CA ASP A 55 -8.81 -21.62 1.92
C ASP A 55 -8.58 -20.12 2.24
N VAL A 56 -8.34 -19.30 1.22
CA VAL A 56 -8.22 -17.84 1.36
C VAL A 56 -9.59 -17.26 1.70
N LEU A 57 -10.64 -17.62 0.95
CA LEU A 57 -11.99 -17.13 1.21
C LEU A 57 -12.50 -17.56 2.59
N ASP A 58 -12.22 -18.79 3.01
CA ASP A 58 -12.53 -19.30 4.33
C ASP A 58 -11.83 -18.51 5.43
N PHE A 59 -10.55 -18.19 5.24
CA PHE A 59 -9.81 -17.33 6.18
C PHE A 59 -10.44 -15.93 6.25
N LEU A 60 -10.78 -15.33 5.11
CA LEU A 60 -11.42 -14.01 5.07
C LEU A 60 -12.79 -14.03 5.77
N SER A 61 -13.62 -15.04 5.49
CA SER A 61 -14.94 -15.26 6.09
C SER A 61 -14.87 -15.43 7.60
N LYS A 62 -13.96 -16.29 8.09
CA LYS A 62 -13.72 -16.49 9.54
C LYS A 62 -13.32 -15.22 10.28
N ASN A 63 -12.78 -14.22 9.57
CA ASN A 63 -12.40 -12.94 10.15
C ASN A 63 -13.39 -11.80 9.84
N GLY A 64 -14.56 -12.11 9.28
CA GLY A 64 -15.67 -11.15 9.13
C GLY A 64 -15.77 -10.45 7.77
N VAL A 65 -14.93 -10.82 6.79
CA VAL A 65 -15.08 -10.36 5.40
C VAL A 65 -16.13 -11.24 4.71
N GLY A 66 -17.03 -10.66 3.93
CA GLY A 66 -18.03 -11.42 3.17
C GLY A 66 -18.95 -10.51 2.36
N GLU A 67 -20.18 -10.95 2.15
CA GLU A 67 -21.19 -10.22 1.40
C GLU A 67 -21.36 -8.76 1.90
N GLY A 68 -21.41 -7.80 0.97
CA GLY A 68 -21.52 -6.38 1.26
C GLY A 68 -20.22 -5.70 1.69
N SER A 69 -19.10 -6.43 1.78
CA SER A 69 -17.84 -5.85 2.25
C SER A 69 -17.25 -4.83 1.27
N ASN A 70 -16.80 -3.68 1.79
CA ASN A 70 -15.84 -2.82 1.11
C ASN A 70 -14.43 -3.34 1.41
N MET A 71 -13.71 -3.81 0.40
CA MET A 71 -12.46 -4.55 0.57
C MET A 71 -11.35 -3.98 -0.30
N VAL A 72 -10.22 -3.61 0.31
CA VAL A 72 -8.99 -3.19 -0.36
C VAL A 72 -7.96 -4.33 -0.33
N VAL A 73 -7.55 -4.82 -1.49
CA VAL A 73 -6.64 -5.98 -1.59
C VAL A 73 -5.26 -5.58 -2.11
N HIS A 74 -4.23 -5.79 -1.29
CA HIS A 74 -2.84 -5.83 -1.71
C HIS A 74 -2.44 -7.28 -2.02
N SER A 75 -1.74 -7.51 -3.13
CA SER A 75 -1.44 -8.89 -3.54
C SER A 75 -0.14 -9.07 -4.31
N SER A 76 0.40 -10.30 -4.25
CA SER A 76 1.48 -10.78 -5.09
C SER A 76 1.08 -12.10 -5.72
N TYR A 77 0.56 -12.04 -6.95
CA TYR A 77 0.16 -13.24 -7.70
C TYR A 77 1.33 -14.23 -7.88
N GLY A 78 2.57 -13.73 -7.99
CA GLY A 78 3.76 -14.58 -8.05
C GLY A 78 3.94 -15.44 -6.80
N ASN A 79 3.61 -14.91 -5.62
CA ASN A 79 3.67 -15.65 -4.35
C ASN A 79 2.43 -16.52 -4.09
N LEU A 80 1.35 -16.29 -4.84
CA LEU A 80 0.20 -17.20 -4.87
C LEU A 80 0.46 -18.44 -5.76
N LYS A 81 1.58 -18.53 -6.48
CA LYS A 81 1.93 -19.72 -7.26
C LYS A 81 2.60 -20.82 -6.42
N PRO A 82 2.38 -22.11 -6.75
CA PRO A 82 1.49 -22.61 -7.79
C PRO A 82 -0.01 -22.51 -7.40
N ILE A 83 -0.80 -21.88 -8.26
CA ILE A 83 -2.26 -21.83 -8.16
C ILE A 83 -2.80 -22.10 -9.56
N SER A 84 -3.87 -22.89 -9.64
CA SER A 84 -4.52 -23.28 -10.90
C SER A 84 -5.40 -22.16 -11.50
N LEU A 85 -5.66 -21.10 -10.73
CA LEU A 85 -6.48 -19.97 -11.14
C LEU A 85 -5.66 -18.89 -11.86
N THR A 86 -6.26 -18.31 -12.91
CA THR A 86 -5.71 -17.12 -13.54
C THR A 86 -5.96 -15.87 -12.68
N PRO A 87 -5.25 -14.74 -12.93
CA PRO A 87 -5.57 -13.46 -12.29
C PRO A 87 -7.04 -13.04 -12.42
N LYS A 88 -7.68 -13.36 -13.56
CA LYS A 88 -9.09 -13.05 -13.81
C LYS A 88 -9.99 -13.88 -12.91
N ASP A 89 -9.73 -15.18 -12.78
CA ASP A 89 -10.52 -16.08 -11.94
C ASP A 89 -10.43 -15.68 -10.46
N ILE A 90 -9.25 -15.27 -10.00
CA ILE A 90 -9.06 -14.75 -8.63
C ILE A 90 -9.88 -13.48 -8.39
N VAL A 91 -9.80 -12.51 -9.30
CA VAL A 91 -10.57 -11.26 -9.18
C VAL A 91 -12.07 -11.56 -9.19
N GLN A 92 -12.52 -12.43 -10.08
CA GLN A 92 -13.92 -12.83 -10.18
C GLN A 92 -14.40 -13.52 -8.89
N LYS A 93 -13.63 -14.46 -8.34
CA LYS A 93 -13.95 -15.11 -7.05
C LYS A 93 -14.03 -14.11 -5.90
N LEU A 94 -13.17 -13.10 -5.86
CA LEU A 94 -13.24 -12.05 -4.83
C LEU A 94 -14.49 -11.17 -4.98
N ILE A 95 -14.89 -10.84 -6.21
CA ILE A 95 -16.13 -10.09 -6.49
C ILE A 95 -17.35 -10.92 -6.08
N GLU A 96 -17.40 -12.19 -6.48
CA GLU A 96 -18.49 -13.11 -6.11
C GLU A 96 -18.58 -13.29 -4.59
N PHE A 97 -17.43 -13.40 -3.91
CA PHE A 97 -17.36 -13.57 -2.47
C PHE A 97 -17.94 -12.40 -1.67
N ILE A 98 -17.76 -11.15 -2.16
CA ILE A 98 -18.33 -9.96 -1.50
C ILE A 98 -19.72 -9.59 -2.01
N GLY A 99 -20.24 -10.27 -3.04
CA GLY A 99 -21.57 -10.08 -3.59
C GLY A 99 -21.79 -8.73 -4.28
N GLU A 100 -23.00 -8.53 -4.83
CA GLU A 100 -23.37 -7.33 -5.59
C GLU A 100 -23.35 -6.02 -4.78
N ASN A 101 -23.55 -6.14 -3.46
CA ASN A 101 -23.52 -5.01 -2.53
C ASN A 101 -22.09 -4.70 -2.04
N GLY A 102 -21.11 -5.56 -2.32
CA GLY A 102 -19.72 -5.38 -1.94
C GLY A 102 -18.93 -4.57 -2.97
N THR A 103 -17.87 -3.90 -2.52
CA THR A 103 -16.94 -3.18 -3.41
C THR A 103 -15.52 -3.71 -3.23
N LEU A 104 -14.90 -4.11 -4.32
CA LEU A 104 -13.51 -4.55 -4.37
C LEU A 104 -12.63 -3.40 -4.89
N ALA A 105 -11.61 -3.03 -4.14
CA ALA A 105 -10.60 -2.07 -4.54
C ALA A 105 -9.20 -2.67 -4.50
N MET A 106 -8.32 -2.23 -5.41
CA MET A 106 -6.91 -2.64 -5.43
C MET A 106 -6.00 -1.46 -5.80
N PRO A 107 -4.80 -1.37 -5.20
CA PRO A 107 -3.82 -0.39 -5.62
C PRO A 107 -3.34 -0.71 -7.04
N VAL A 108 -3.26 0.32 -7.86
CA VAL A 108 -2.75 0.28 -9.23
C VAL A 108 -1.58 1.25 -9.39
N ILE A 109 -0.64 1.21 -8.45
CA ILE A 109 0.55 2.10 -8.38
C ILE A 109 1.26 2.15 -9.73
N ARG A 110 1.66 3.35 -10.13
CA ARG A 110 2.22 3.66 -11.44
C ARG A 110 3.74 3.69 -11.44
N ARG A 111 4.32 3.45 -12.61
CA ARG A 111 5.68 3.87 -12.95
C ARG A 111 5.60 4.88 -14.08
N PHE A 112 6.21 6.04 -13.86
CA PHE A 112 6.30 7.12 -14.85
C PHE A 112 7.59 6.95 -15.66
N GLU A 113 7.54 7.26 -16.95
CA GLU A 113 8.68 7.10 -17.85
C GLU A 113 9.69 8.25 -17.67
N GLU A 114 9.17 9.43 -17.33
CA GLU A 114 9.94 10.65 -17.08
C GLU A 114 10.75 10.58 -15.79
N ASP A 115 10.31 9.75 -14.83
CA ASP A 115 11.01 9.52 -13.57
C ASP A 115 12.16 8.51 -13.75
N THR A 116 13.31 9.05 -14.17
CA THR A 116 14.56 8.31 -14.42
C THR A 116 15.58 8.46 -13.30
N LEU A 117 15.16 9.04 -12.17
CA LEU A 117 16.02 9.43 -11.06
C LEU A 117 16.60 8.22 -10.30
N SER A 118 17.81 8.38 -9.77
CA SER A 118 18.36 7.42 -8.82
C SER A 118 17.71 7.56 -7.44
N LEU A 119 17.88 6.55 -6.57
CA LEU A 119 17.44 6.66 -5.17
C LEU A 119 18.04 7.88 -4.45
N LYS A 120 19.29 8.25 -4.78
CA LYS A 120 19.96 9.42 -4.22
C LYS A 120 19.29 10.72 -4.67
N ASP A 121 18.96 10.81 -5.96
CA ASP A 121 18.25 11.98 -6.50
C ASP A 121 16.86 12.15 -5.87
N HIS A 122 16.17 11.04 -5.56
CA HIS A 122 14.92 11.08 -4.80
C HIS A 122 15.11 11.52 -3.35
N LEU A 123 16.23 11.16 -2.69
CA LEU A 123 16.54 11.63 -1.34
C LEU A 123 16.89 13.13 -1.31
N GLU A 124 17.42 13.65 -2.42
CA GLU A 124 17.71 15.08 -2.65
C GLU A 124 16.51 15.85 -3.23
N ASP A 125 15.34 15.21 -3.32
CA ASP A 125 14.07 15.78 -3.78
C ASP A 125 14.12 16.40 -5.20
N LYS A 126 15.04 15.93 -6.06
CA LYS A 126 15.13 16.37 -7.48
C LYS A 126 13.87 16.05 -8.28
N ILE A 127 13.04 15.15 -7.76
CA ILE A 127 11.77 14.75 -8.35
C ILE A 127 10.77 15.92 -8.52
N LYS A 128 10.92 17.01 -7.73
CA LYS A 128 10.10 18.24 -7.86
C LYS A 128 10.27 18.95 -9.19
N GLU A 129 11.38 18.72 -9.88
CA GLU A 129 11.75 19.37 -11.14
C GLU A 129 11.19 18.63 -12.36
N ILE A 130 10.61 17.44 -12.15
CA ILE A 130 10.10 16.57 -13.20
C ILE A 130 8.57 16.64 -13.21
N GLU A 131 8.02 16.96 -14.38
CA GLU A 131 6.60 16.74 -14.66
C GLU A 131 6.41 15.34 -15.26
N CYS A 132 5.49 14.56 -14.69
CA CYS A 132 5.19 13.21 -15.17
C CYS A 132 3.81 13.14 -15.83
N THR A 133 3.67 12.29 -16.85
CA THR A 133 2.38 12.02 -17.49
C THR A 133 1.69 10.84 -16.83
N TYR A 134 0.51 11.07 -16.27
CA TYR A 134 -0.38 10.04 -15.78
C TYR A 134 -1.55 9.82 -16.76
N ASP A 135 -1.41 8.86 -17.66
CA ASP A 135 -2.51 8.35 -18.49
C ASP A 135 -3.20 7.20 -17.75
N LEU A 136 -4.47 7.38 -17.42
CA LEU A 136 -5.24 6.42 -16.63
C LEU A 136 -5.26 5.01 -17.25
N LYS A 137 -5.21 4.91 -18.58
CA LYS A 137 -5.29 3.63 -19.32
C LYS A 137 -3.92 3.09 -19.69
N LYS A 138 -2.93 3.96 -19.96
CA LYS A 138 -1.64 3.55 -20.53
C LYS A 138 -0.49 3.53 -19.54
N THR A 139 -0.50 4.37 -18.50
CA THR A 139 0.63 4.42 -17.57
C THR A 139 0.82 3.08 -16.86
N LYS A 140 2.06 2.58 -16.88
CA LYS A 140 2.40 1.22 -16.45
C LYS A 140 2.08 0.98 -14.97
N VAL A 141 1.37 -0.12 -14.69
CA VAL A 141 1.07 -0.59 -13.33
C VAL A 141 2.23 -1.41 -12.76
N THR A 142 2.63 -1.16 -11.52
CA THR A 142 3.71 -1.87 -10.80
C THR A 142 3.27 -2.57 -9.52
N SER A 143 2.10 -2.23 -8.97
CA SER A 143 1.58 -2.82 -7.72
C SER A 143 1.12 -4.27 -7.83
N GLY A 144 1.04 -4.84 -9.04
CA GLY A 144 0.73 -6.24 -9.25
C GLY A 144 -0.33 -6.50 -10.32
N ILE A 145 -0.41 -7.75 -10.77
CA ILE A 145 -1.27 -8.14 -11.89
C ILE A 145 -2.75 -8.23 -11.51
N LEU A 146 -3.10 -8.50 -10.24
CA LEU A 146 -4.51 -8.56 -9.83
C LEU A 146 -5.16 -7.17 -9.92
N GLY A 147 -4.50 -6.13 -9.40
CA GLY A 147 -4.98 -4.76 -9.52
C GLY A 147 -5.09 -4.31 -10.98
N ALA A 148 -4.10 -4.65 -11.81
CA ALA A 148 -4.17 -4.35 -13.25
C ALA A 148 -5.28 -5.12 -13.98
N THR A 149 -5.64 -6.33 -13.52
CA THR A 149 -6.75 -7.12 -14.05
C THR A 149 -8.09 -6.51 -13.64
N LEU A 150 -8.26 -6.12 -12.38
CA LEU A 150 -9.44 -5.39 -11.90
C LEU A 150 -9.62 -4.10 -12.70
N MET A 151 -8.56 -3.31 -12.86
CA MET A 151 -8.58 -2.05 -13.63
C MET A 151 -9.10 -2.19 -15.07
N ARG A 152 -8.94 -3.36 -15.69
CA ARG A 152 -9.38 -3.64 -17.06
C ARG A 152 -10.77 -4.28 -17.14
N LEU A 153 -11.37 -4.64 -16.01
CA LEU A 153 -12.70 -5.23 -15.99
C LEU A 153 -13.74 -4.13 -16.33
N PRO A 154 -14.65 -4.35 -17.29
CA PRO A 154 -15.73 -3.39 -17.58
C PRO A 154 -16.53 -3.06 -16.31
N GLY A 155 -16.81 -1.77 -16.09
CA GLY A 155 -17.46 -1.28 -14.87
C GLY A 155 -16.50 -0.93 -13.73
N SER A 156 -15.19 -1.16 -13.89
CA SER A 156 -14.21 -0.68 -12.90
C SER A 156 -13.89 0.79 -13.08
N VAL A 157 -13.66 1.46 -11.96
CA VAL A 157 -13.40 2.90 -11.88
C VAL A 157 -12.04 3.11 -11.26
N THR A 158 -11.21 3.96 -11.87
CA THR A 158 -9.83 4.19 -11.43
C THR A 158 -9.63 5.63 -11.01
N SER A 159 -8.93 5.84 -9.89
CA SER A 159 -8.61 7.17 -9.41
C SER A 159 -7.83 7.97 -10.45
N LYS A 160 -8.22 9.24 -10.57
CA LYS A 160 -7.48 10.25 -11.35
C LYS A 160 -6.24 10.77 -10.59
N PHE A 161 -6.06 10.41 -9.32
CA PHE A 161 -4.89 10.82 -8.57
C PHE A 161 -3.65 10.00 -8.97
N PRO A 162 -2.51 10.63 -9.32
CA PRO A 162 -1.38 9.94 -9.95
C PRO A 162 -0.55 9.07 -8.99
N LEU A 163 -0.54 9.39 -7.70
CA LEU A 163 0.28 8.69 -6.69
C LEU A 163 -0.58 7.75 -5.84
N ASN A 164 -0.15 6.50 -5.70
CA ASN A 164 -0.92 5.44 -5.03
C ASN A 164 -2.41 5.32 -5.48
N PRO A 165 -2.74 5.39 -6.77
CA PRO A 165 -4.13 5.26 -7.22
C PRO A 165 -4.74 3.92 -6.82
N LEU A 166 -6.03 3.95 -6.48
CA LEU A 166 -6.88 2.78 -6.40
C LEU A 166 -7.67 2.60 -7.71
N THR A 167 -7.99 1.35 -8.02
CA THR A 167 -9.07 0.97 -8.93
C THR A 167 -10.10 0.18 -8.14
N ALA A 168 -11.38 0.31 -8.46
CA ALA A 168 -12.46 -0.34 -7.75
C ALA A 168 -13.56 -0.86 -8.67
N PHE A 169 -14.26 -1.91 -8.24
CA PHE A 169 -15.44 -2.48 -8.86
C PHE A 169 -16.52 -2.72 -7.80
N GLY A 170 -17.75 -2.31 -8.07
CA GLY A 170 -18.89 -2.40 -7.15
C GLY A 170 -19.59 -1.05 -6.93
N PRO A 171 -20.64 -1.01 -6.10
CA PRO A 171 -21.51 0.16 -5.94
C PRO A 171 -20.78 1.40 -5.39
N LEU A 172 -19.65 1.24 -4.71
CA LEU A 172 -18.86 2.36 -4.19
C LEU A 172 -17.74 2.82 -5.13
N ALA A 173 -17.56 2.20 -6.30
CA ALA A 173 -16.41 2.49 -7.17
C ALA A 173 -16.38 3.96 -7.66
N ASP A 174 -17.49 4.47 -8.19
CA ASP A 174 -17.61 5.87 -8.63
C ASP A 174 -17.42 6.88 -7.48
N PRO A 175 -18.19 6.81 -6.37
CA PRO A 175 -18.03 7.78 -5.29
C PRO A 175 -16.65 7.69 -4.60
N MET A 176 -15.99 6.53 -4.62
CA MET A 176 -14.62 6.38 -4.10
C MET A 176 -13.59 7.20 -4.89
N MET A 177 -13.83 7.41 -6.19
CA MET A 177 -12.87 8.09 -7.06
C MET A 177 -13.21 9.56 -7.34
N HIS A 178 -14.42 10.01 -6.95
CA HIS A 178 -14.98 11.28 -7.39
C HIS A 178 -14.12 12.50 -6.99
N ASN A 179 -13.73 12.58 -5.71
CA ASN A 179 -13.15 13.81 -5.15
C ASN A 179 -11.62 13.82 -5.10
N ASN A 180 -10.94 12.82 -5.69
CA ASN A 180 -9.52 12.58 -5.35
C ASN A 180 -8.57 13.72 -5.77
N LEU A 181 -8.99 14.60 -6.67
CA LEU A 181 -8.21 15.75 -7.13
C LEU A 181 -8.65 17.09 -6.52
N GLU A 182 -9.67 17.08 -5.66
CA GLU A 182 -10.19 18.28 -5.00
C GLU A 182 -9.21 18.84 -3.97
N GLY A 183 -9.18 20.17 -3.87
CA GLY A 183 -8.23 20.91 -3.04
C GLY A 183 -7.09 21.52 -3.87
N GLU A 184 -6.44 22.54 -3.31
CA GLU A 184 -5.34 23.25 -3.98
C GLU A 184 -4.12 22.34 -4.16
N LEU A 185 -3.72 21.67 -3.08
CA LEU A 185 -2.53 20.81 -3.05
C LEU A 185 -2.86 19.44 -2.40
N PRO A 186 -3.65 18.59 -3.09
CA PRO A 186 -4.11 17.32 -2.56
C PRO A 186 -2.97 16.30 -2.44
N SER A 187 -3.21 15.25 -1.64
CA SER A 187 -2.24 14.18 -1.36
C SER A 187 -2.89 12.81 -1.52
N ALA A 188 -2.06 11.77 -1.70
CA ALA A 188 -2.53 10.43 -2.01
C ALA A 188 -3.41 9.79 -0.92
N HIS A 189 -3.23 10.20 0.35
CA HIS A 189 -3.93 9.65 1.51
C HIS A 189 -4.67 10.71 2.32
N GLY A 190 -4.77 11.94 1.79
CA GLY A 190 -5.43 13.07 2.44
C GLY A 190 -6.96 12.95 2.47
N PRO A 191 -7.65 14.00 3.00
CA PRO A 191 -9.09 13.96 3.30
C PRO A 191 -10.02 13.58 2.13
N ASN A 192 -9.64 13.94 0.89
CA ASN A 192 -10.44 13.67 -0.31
C ASN A 192 -9.98 12.42 -1.09
N SER A 193 -9.02 11.67 -0.55
CA SER A 193 -8.42 10.52 -1.24
C SER A 193 -9.32 9.30 -1.25
N SER A 194 -9.13 8.41 -2.24
CA SER A 194 -9.81 7.10 -2.29
C SER A 194 -9.48 6.25 -1.05
N TRP A 195 -8.28 6.40 -0.49
CA TRP A 195 -7.87 5.69 0.71
C TRP A 195 -8.64 6.17 1.95
N LYS A 196 -8.83 7.49 2.10
CA LYS A 196 -9.66 8.06 3.15
C LYS A 196 -11.13 7.64 3.00
N PHE A 197 -11.65 7.63 1.77
CA PHE A 197 -12.99 7.13 1.49
C PHE A 197 -13.19 5.67 1.97
N CYS A 198 -12.20 4.81 1.71
CA CYS A 198 -12.18 3.44 2.21
C CYS A 198 -12.11 3.38 3.74
N ALA A 199 -11.26 4.20 4.36
CA ALA A 199 -11.14 4.26 5.83
C ALA A 199 -12.45 4.69 6.50
N ASP A 200 -13.12 5.71 5.97
CA ASP A 200 -14.37 6.26 6.51
C ASP A 200 -15.55 5.31 6.41
N ARG A 201 -15.44 4.30 5.54
CA ARG A 201 -16.43 3.23 5.37
C ARG A 201 -15.94 1.91 5.93
N ASP A 202 -14.97 1.97 6.84
CA ASP A 202 -14.41 0.84 7.56
C ASP A 202 -14.07 -0.35 6.66
N ALA A 203 -13.35 -0.07 5.57
CA ALA A 203 -12.95 -1.08 4.62
C ALA A 203 -12.11 -2.18 5.28
N TRP A 204 -12.31 -3.41 4.83
CA TRP A 204 -11.40 -4.51 5.08
C TRP A 204 -10.13 -4.33 4.25
N VAL A 205 -8.96 -4.35 4.89
CA VAL A 205 -7.67 -4.32 4.17
C VAL A 205 -7.06 -5.71 4.21
N VAL A 206 -6.89 -6.30 3.02
CA VAL A 206 -6.49 -7.69 2.82
C VAL A 206 -5.14 -7.76 2.11
N TYR A 207 -4.29 -8.67 2.58
CA TYR A 207 -2.94 -8.92 2.07
C TYR A 207 -2.83 -10.36 1.61
N LEU A 208 -2.68 -10.60 0.30
CA LEU A 208 -2.61 -11.94 -0.30
C LEU A 208 -1.24 -12.22 -0.93
N GLY A 209 -0.48 -13.14 -0.34
CA GLY A 209 0.86 -13.48 -0.82
C GLY A 209 1.90 -12.36 -0.62
N VAL A 210 1.56 -11.33 0.16
CA VAL A 210 2.45 -10.21 0.50
C VAL A 210 2.55 -10.05 2.00
N ASP A 211 3.69 -9.53 2.45
CA ASP A 211 3.84 -9.10 3.84
C ASP A 211 3.12 -7.77 4.06
N PHE A 212 2.25 -7.70 5.07
CA PHE A 212 1.49 -6.47 5.32
C PHE A 212 2.37 -5.29 5.75
N GLY A 213 3.55 -5.51 6.36
CA GLY A 213 4.40 -4.43 6.87
C GLY A 213 4.77 -3.41 5.79
N HIS A 214 5.31 -3.87 4.66
CA HIS A 214 5.69 -3.00 3.54
C HIS A 214 4.51 -2.45 2.72
N HIS A 215 3.35 -3.08 2.85
CA HIS A 215 2.18 -2.78 2.03
C HIS A 215 1.06 -2.12 2.87
N LEU A 216 1.34 -1.71 4.11
CA LEU A 216 0.40 -1.05 5.01
C LEU A 216 0.15 0.40 4.58
N THR A 217 -0.33 0.59 3.36
CA THR A 217 -0.57 1.91 2.77
C THR A 217 -1.65 2.67 3.52
N MET A 218 -2.68 1.98 4.04
CA MET A 218 -3.77 2.57 4.83
C MET A 218 -3.28 3.35 6.06
N GLN A 219 -2.11 3.03 6.62
CA GLN A 219 -1.54 3.80 7.75
C GLN A 219 -1.32 5.29 7.41
N GLN A 220 -1.06 5.59 6.13
CA GLN A 220 -0.75 6.95 5.71
C GLN A 220 -1.98 7.86 5.82
N VAL A 221 -3.19 7.29 5.80
CA VAL A 221 -4.43 8.05 6.05
C VAL A 221 -4.43 8.65 7.46
N ALA A 222 -3.95 7.89 8.47
CA ALA A 222 -3.85 8.41 9.84
C ALA A 222 -2.90 9.60 9.93
N ALA A 223 -1.78 9.57 9.19
CA ALA A 223 -0.84 10.68 9.16
C ALA A 223 -1.40 11.90 8.39
N GLU A 224 -1.86 11.70 7.15
CA GLU A 224 -2.25 12.80 6.26
C GLU A 224 -3.61 13.43 6.60
N CYS A 225 -4.45 12.75 7.39
CA CYS A 225 -5.73 13.29 7.87
C CYS A 225 -5.70 13.75 9.33
N ASN A 226 -4.55 13.66 10.01
CA ASN A 226 -4.40 14.16 11.38
C ASN A 226 -4.07 15.66 11.36
N SER A 227 -4.96 16.47 11.95
CA SER A 227 -4.77 17.93 12.02
C SER A 227 -3.52 18.35 12.82
N ASN A 228 -2.99 17.47 13.66
CA ASN A 228 -1.79 17.70 14.46
C ASN A 228 -0.52 17.20 13.76
N TRP A 229 -0.61 16.72 12.51
CA TRP A 229 0.54 16.29 11.73
C TRP A 229 1.29 17.50 11.16
N ASP A 230 2.27 17.97 11.92
CA ASP A 230 3.03 19.19 11.66
C ASP A 230 4.54 18.95 11.52
N ILE A 231 4.94 17.74 11.07
CA ILE A 231 6.35 17.48 10.76
C ILE A 231 6.77 18.44 9.64
N GLU A 232 7.72 19.33 9.96
CA GLU A 232 8.25 20.29 9.00
C GLU A 232 8.90 19.55 7.82
N ASP A 233 8.72 20.08 6.61
CA ASP A 233 9.35 19.56 5.40
C ASP A 233 9.01 18.07 5.12
N PHE A 234 7.80 17.63 5.50
CA PHE A 234 7.35 16.25 5.28
C PHE A 234 7.05 15.91 3.82
N TYR A 235 6.60 16.91 3.05
CA TYR A 235 6.16 16.74 1.68
C TYR A 235 7.01 17.51 0.67
N VAL A 236 7.02 17.01 -0.56
CA VAL A 236 7.50 17.68 -1.76
C VAL A 236 6.34 17.83 -2.74
N GLU A 237 6.34 18.92 -3.50
CA GLU A 237 5.38 19.13 -4.57
C GLU A 237 5.77 18.35 -5.82
N ARG A 238 4.80 17.68 -6.44
CA ARG A 238 4.95 16.93 -7.68
C ARG A 238 4.01 17.47 -8.74
N LYS A 239 4.52 17.61 -9.96
CA LYS A 239 3.75 18.10 -11.12
C LYS A 239 3.34 16.92 -11.98
N PHE A 240 2.07 16.88 -12.34
CA PHE A 240 1.51 15.85 -13.21
C PHE A 240 0.65 16.44 -14.30
N LYS A 241 0.79 15.89 -15.50
CA LYS A 241 -0.21 15.97 -16.55
C LYS A 241 -1.05 14.70 -16.51
N ILE A 242 -2.32 14.81 -16.12
CA ILE A 242 -3.25 13.70 -15.97
C ILE A 242 -4.12 13.62 -17.23
N ILE A 243 -4.15 12.46 -17.86
CA ILE A 243 -4.90 12.18 -19.09
C ILE A 243 -5.98 11.14 -18.78
N ASP A 244 -7.23 11.52 -19.03
CA ASP A 244 -8.40 10.67 -18.91
C ASP A 244 -9.20 10.74 -20.22
N GLU A 245 -9.01 9.73 -21.05
CA GLU A 245 -9.54 9.63 -22.42
C GLU A 245 -9.15 10.83 -23.30
N THR A 246 -10.07 11.77 -23.52
CA THR A 246 -9.86 12.97 -24.32
C THR A 246 -9.52 14.20 -23.47
N THR A 247 -9.66 14.09 -22.15
CA THR A 247 -9.41 15.19 -21.23
C THR A 247 -7.99 15.15 -20.70
N SER A 248 -7.38 16.33 -20.54
CA SER A 248 -6.06 16.49 -19.95
C SER A 248 -6.10 17.63 -18.94
N ILE A 249 -5.54 17.40 -17.76
CA ILE A 249 -5.41 18.41 -16.70
C ILE A 249 -3.99 18.44 -16.17
N SER A 250 -3.49 19.62 -15.85
CA SER A 250 -2.25 19.77 -15.09
C SER A 250 -2.59 19.94 -13.61
N LYS A 251 -1.91 19.20 -12.74
CA LYS A 251 -2.14 19.24 -11.29
C LYS A 251 -0.81 19.18 -10.54
N VAL A 252 -0.71 19.99 -9.49
CA VAL A 252 0.36 19.89 -8.49
C VAL A 252 -0.22 19.16 -7.27
N VAL A 253 0.52 18.20 -6.74
CA VAL A 253 0.10 17.36 -5.61
C VAL A 253 1.22 17.24 -4.57
N LYS A 254 0.88 16.88 -3.33
CA LYS A 254 1.88 16.52 -2.31
C LYS A 254 2.28 15.07 -2.45
N GLU A 255 3.58 14.82 -2.36
CA GLU A 255 4.17 13.51 -2.14
C GLU A 255 5.03 13.54 -0.88
N ARG A 256 4.96 12.48 -0.06
CA ARG A 256 5.83 12.35 1.10
C ARG A 256 7.29 12.22 0.64
N ARG A 257 8.20 13.03 1.19
CA ARG A 257 9.63 12.94 0.84
C ARG A 257 10.19 11.58 1.20
N LEU A 258 11.02 11.02 0.31
CA LEU A 258 11.60 9.70 0.49
C LEU A 258 12.45 9.62 1.77
N LYS A 259 13.17 10.71 2.12
CA LYS A 259 14.04 10.75 3.31
C LYS A 259 13.31 10.35 4.60
N TRP A 260 12.03 10.68 4.75
CA TRP A 260 11.25 10.32 5.94
C TRP A 260 11.08 8.82 6.12
N THR A 261 11.30 8.04 5.05
CA THR A 261 11.34 6.60 5.15
C THR A 261 12.30 6.18 6.26
N MET A 262 13.47 6.80 6.45
CA MET A 262 14.49 6.35 7.44
C MET A 262 14.06 6.49 8.91
N PHE A 263 13.02 7.27 9.19
CA PHE A 263 12.48 7.49 10.54
C PHE A 263 11.32 6.56 10.90
N LEU A 264 10.88 5.73 9.95
CA LEU A 264 9.80 4.78 10.13
C LEU A 264 10.25 3.51 10.89
N ALA A 265 9.59 3.17 11.99
CA ALA A 265 9.83 1.92 12.75
C ALA A 265 8.87 0.78 12.34
N GLU A 266 8.86 0.46 11.05
CA GLU A 266 7.89 -0.45 10.41
C GLU A 266 7.82 -1.85 11.06
N LYS A 267 8.97 -2.42 11.46
CA LYS A 267 9.00 -3.76 12.09
C LYS A 267 8.41 -3.75 13.49
N ASN A 268 8.65 -2.70 14.27
CA ASN A 268 8.05 -2.57 15.60
C ASN A 268 6.54 -2.32 15.51
N VAL A 269 6.09 -1.47 14.58
CA VAL A 269 4.65 -1.29 14.27
C VAL A 269 3.99 -2.62 13.98
N ARG A 270 4.60 -3.40 13.08
CA ARG A 270 4.09 -4.72 12.71
C ARG A 270 3.97 -5.66 13.93
N LYS A 271 4.96 -5.67 14.81
CA LYS A 271 4.95 -6.48 16.04
C LYS A 271 3.82 -6.05 16.98
N GLU A 272 3.59 -4.74 17.12
CA GLU A 272 2.53 -4.17 17.95
C GLU A 272 1.14 -4.50 17.41
N LEU A 273 0.89 -4.27 16.12
CA LEU A 273 -0.38 -4.60 15.46
C LEU A 273 -0.75 -6.09 15.58
N LEU A 274 0.23 -6.99 15.53
CA LEU A 274 0.02 -8.43 15.75
C LEU A 274 -0.24 -8.75 17.22
N LYS A 275 0.49 -8.10 18.13
CA LYS A 275 0.34 -8.30 19.58
C LYS A 275 -1.03 -7.84 20.08
N GLU A 276 -1.53 -6.74 19.54
CA GLU A 276 -2.86 -6.18 19.88
C GLU A 276 -4.00 -6.88 19.12
N GLY A 277 -3.66 -7.76 18.17
CA GLY A 277 -4.66 -8.53 17.43
C GLY A 277 -5.43 -7.74 16.40
N ILE A 278 -5.04 -6.50 16.09
CA ILE A 278 -5.61 -5.67 15.01
C ILE A 278 -5.42 -6.35 13.65
N VAL A 279 -4.25 -6.98 13.45
CA VAL A 279 -3.97 -7.76 12.25
C VAL A 279 -4.16 -9.23 12.52
N LYS A 280 -5.12 -9.84 11.82
CA LYS A 280 -5.28 -11.30 11.77
C LYS A 280 -4.41 -11.83 10.64
N LYS A 281 -3.58 -12.83 10.95
CA LYS A 281 -2.61 -13.39 10.01
C LYS A 281 -2.66 -14.91 10.02
N THR A 282 -2.52 -15.51 8.84
CA THR A 282 -2.27 -16.93 8.65
C THR A 282 -1.23 -17.16 7.54
N ASN A 283 -0.79 -18.41 7.39
CA ASN A 283 -0.10 -18.88 6.19
C ASN A 283 -0.93 -20.02 5.58
N ILE A 284 -1.31 -19.87 4.32
CA ILE A 284 -2.08 -20.86 3.55
C ILE A 284 -1.12 -21.50 2.56
N ASN A 285 -0.68 -22.73 2.83
CA ASN A 285 0.33 -23.44 2.03
C ASN A 285 1.54 -22.55 1.69
N ASP A 286 2.16 -22.02 2.75
CA ASP A 286 3.31 -21.08 2.73
C ASP A 286 3.02 -19.67 2.20
N ALA A 287 1.84 -19.40 1.63
CA ALA A 287 1.46 -18.06 1.21
C ALA A 287 0.90 -17.25 2.39
N PRO A 288 1.49 -16.09 2.74
CA PRO A 288 0.96 -15.26 3.82
C PRO A 288 -0.39 -14.66 3.40
N ALA A 289 -1.36 -14.72 4.31
CA ALA A 289 -2.61 -14.01 4.20
C ALA A 289 -2.84 -13.20 5.48
N CYS A 290 -3.18 -11.92 5.33
CA CYS A 290 -3.51 -11.06 6.47
C CYS A 290 -4.78 -10.25 6.17
N VAL A 291 -5.51 -9.91 7.22
CA VAL A 291 -6.68 -9.03 7.16
C VAL A 291 -6.74 -8.16 8.40
N LEU A 292 -7.22 -6.93 8.22
CA LEU A 292 -7.48 -5.95 9.28
C LEU A 292 -8.65 -5.04 8.89
N LYS A 293 -9.25 -4.37 9.87
CA LYS A 293 -10.21 -3.27 9.65
C LYS A 293 -9.50 -1.93 9.57
N ALA A 294 -9.92 -1.09 8.63
CA ALA A 294 -9.35 0.25 8.51
C ALA A 294 -9.60 1.09 9.76
N SER A 295 -10.79 1.03 10.37
CA SER A 295 -11.10 1.78 11.60
C SER A 295 -10.16 1.41 12.75
N GLU A 296 -9.98 0.12 13.04
CA GLU A 296 -9.08 -0.37 14.10
C GLU A 296 -7.63 0.11 13.88
N LEU A 297 -7.16 0.09 12.62
CA LEU A 297 -5.84 0.59 12.29
C LEU A 297 -5.71 2.10 12.54
N ILE A 298 -6.67 2.89 12.08
CA ILE A 298 -6.66 4.35 12.25
C ILE A 298 -6.77 4.71 13.74
N GLU A 299 -7.62 4.01 14.49
CA GLU A 299 -7.75 4.19 15.94
C GLU A 299 -6.44 3.89 16.66
N PHE A 300 -5.75 2.81 16.30
CA PHE A 300 -4.44 2.47 16.84
C PHE A 300 -3.42 3.60 16.67
N TYR A 301 -3.34 4.21 15.48
CA TYR A 301 -2.44 5.35 15.25
C TYR A 301 -2.88 6.60 16.01
N ASN A 302 -4.18 6.91 16.01
CA ASN A 302 -4.70 8.14 16.63
C ASN A 302 -4.60 8.10 18.17
N ASN A 303 -4.72 6.92 18.77
CA ASN A 303 -4.61 6.75 20.22
C ASN A 303 -3.18 6.50 20.69
N HIS A 304 -2.20 6.46 19.77
CA HIS A 304 -0.82 6.23 20.14
C HIS A 304 -0.25 7.44 20.90
N LYS A 305 0.49 7.17 21.98
CA LYS A 305 1.06 8.21 22.87
C LYS A 305 2.07 9.14 22.20
N GLU A 306 2.76 8.63 21.18
CA GLU A 306 3.77 9.39 20.42
C GLU A 306 3.09 10.14 19.28
N LYS A 307 3.20 11.47 19.27
CA LYS A 307 2.52 12.38 18.33
C LYS A 307 2.69 12.00 16.85
N TYR A 308 3.88 11.57 16.45
CA TYR A 308 4.24 11.29 15.05
C TYR A 308 4.34 9.80 14.74
N TYR A 309 3.82 8.93 15.61
CA TYR A 309 3.89 7.50 15.38
C TYR A 309 3.33 7.15 13.99
N PRO A 310 4.03 6.35 13.18
CA PRO A 310 5.18 5.49 13.51
C PRO A 310 6.58 6.07 13.22
N TYR A 311 6.69 7.39 13.07
CA TYR A 311 7.95 8.08 12.82
C TYR A 311 8.58 8.51 14.15
N TYR A 312 9.87 8.19 14.31
CA TYR A 312 10.68 8.58 15.46
C TYR A 312 11.69 9.62 15.02
N VAL A 313 11.23 10.87 15.04
CA VAL A 313 11.96 12.06 14.57
C VAL A 313 12.86 12.64 15.64
#